data_AF-A0A9W4WH14-F1
#
_entry.id   AF-A0A9W4WH14-F1
#
_cell.length_a   1.000
_cell.length_b   1.000
_cell.length_c   1.000
_cell.angle_alpha   90.00
_cell.angle_beta   90.00
_cell.angle_gamma   90.00
#
_symmetry.space_group_name_H-M   'P 1'
#
loop_
_entity.id
_entity.type
_entity.pdbx_description
1 polymer ?
#
loop_
_entity_poly.entity_id
_entity_poly.type
_entity_poly.pdbx_seq_one_letter_code
_entity_poly.pdbx_strand_id
1 'polypeptide(L)'
;MASASEQLVPFNDATQVTKVDSKVYLANLASAWCIGSVPNGGYVASIILRAASLHLAARGQPDTISAHFEYPNRTEVGPAILIVEEVKLGRNLSTVHITLYQHELLQSAPWFSAKSRRNVLAYLTNARISLEKGLTLDSGWTMAPPLKPVDFAALGLDKDPH
;
A
#
# COMPACT_ATOMS: atom_id res chain seq x y z
N MET A 1 34.41 6.31 11.40
CA MET A 1 33.83 5.01 11.00
C MET A 1 33.31 5.19 9.59
N ALA A 2 33.80 4.38 8.64
CA ALA A 2 33.53 4.56 7.22
C ALA A 2 32.03 4.41 6.94
N SER A 3 31.47 5.41 6.26
CA SER A 3 30.12 5.39 5.69
C SER A 3 30.03 4.19 4.75
N ALA A 4 29.29 3.15 5.14
CA ALA A 4 28.89 2.10 4.22
C ALA A 4 28.05 2.78 3.13
N SER A 5 28.49 2.67 1.88
CA SER A 5 27.74 3.19 0.73
C SER A 5 26.29 2.70 0.82
N GLU A 6 25.37 3.62 1.07
CA GLU A 6 23.95 3.32 1.20
C GLU A 6 23.47 2.80 -0.16
N GLN A 7 23.26 1.50 -0.25
CA GLN A 7 22.79 0.88 -1.48
C GLN A 7 21.36 1.37 -1.73
N LEU A 8 21.15 2.06 -2.86
CA LEU A 8 19.83 2.50 -3.28
C LEU A 8 18.95 1.27 -3.55
N VAL A 9 17.93 1.07 -2.73
CA VAL A 9 16.92 0.01 -2.91
C VAL A 9 15.67 0.63 -3.54
N PRO A 10 15.31 0.28 -4.79
CA PRO A 10 14.09 0.76 -5.42
C PRO A 10 12.85 0.47 -4.57
N PHE A 11 11.87 1.38 -4.56
CA PHE A 11 10.68 1.24 -3.71
C PHE A 11 9.88 -0.03 -4.01
N ASN A 12 9.80 -0.42 -5.28
CA ASN A 12 9.13 -1.64 -5.71
C ASN A 12 9.80 -2.90 -5.12
N ASP A 13 11.12 -2.90 -4.98
CA ASP A 13 11.88 -4.02 -4.44
C ASP A 13 11.80 -4.00 -2.90
N ALA A 14 11.97 -2.82 -2.30
CA ALA A 14 11.90 -2.63 -0.86
C ALA A 14 10.53 -3.02 -0.27
N THR A 15 9.45 -2.86 -1.03
CA THR A 15 8.09 -3.18 -0.57
C THR A 15 7.63 -4.60 -0.94
N GLN A 16 8.51 -5.43 -1.51
CA GLN A 16 8.13 -6.75 -2.01
C GLN A 16 7.60 -7.64 -0.88
N VAL A 17 6.52 -8.36 -1.19
CA VAL A 17 5.93 -9.37 -0.30
C VAL A 17 5.86 -10.72 -1.02
N THR A 18 6.15 -11.79 -0.28
CA THR A 18 6.11 -13.16 -0.80
C THR A 18 5.04 -13.95 -0.06
N LYS A 19 4.04 -14.48 -0.78
CA LYS A 19 3.03 -15.36 -0.20
C LYS A 19 3.65 -16.72 0.11
N VAL A 20 3.55 -17.16 1.36
CA VAL A 20 4.09 -18.46 1.82
C VAL A 20 3.02 -19.42 2.31
N ASP A 21 1.83 -18.90 2.60
CA ASP A 21 0.63 -19.67 2.92
C ASP A 21 -0.60 -18.93 2.37
N SER A 22 -1.78 -19.54 2.44
CA SER A 22 -3.09 -18.97 2.13
C SER A 22 -3.29 -17.55 2.67
N LYS A 23 -2.87 -17.28 3.91
CA LYS A 23 -3.08 -16.04 4.68
C LYS A 23 -1.78 -15.44 5.25
N VAL A 24 -0.62 -15.90 4.80
CA VAL A 24 0.69 -15.52 5.37
C VAL A 24 1.61 -15.01 4.28
N TYR A 25 2.24 -13.87 4.54
CA TYR A 25 3.18 -13.22 3.65
C TYR A 25 4.47 -12.85 4.38
N LEU A 26 5.60 -12.98 3.70
CA LEU A 26 6.90 -12.53 4.18
C LEU A 26 7.27 -11.19 3.56
N ALA A 27 7.94 -10.35 4.32
CA ALA A 27 8.58 -9.13 3.86
C ALA A 27 9.95 -8.97 4.55
N ASN A 28 10.81 -8.12 3.97
CA ASN A 28 12.08 -7.75 4.59
C ASN A 28 12.23 -6.22 4.56
N LEU A 29 12.18 -5.60 5.74
CA LEU A 29 12.25 -4.14 5.88
C LEU A 29 13.69 -3.66 5.62
N ALA A 30 13.86 -2.83 4.59
CA ALA A 30 15.17 -2.34 4.16
C ALA A 30 15.60 -1.09 4.95
N SER A 31 16.90 -0.99 5.26
CA SER A 31 17.48 0.18 5.94
C SER A 31 17.41 1.46 5.12
N ALA A 32 17.43 1.35 3.78
CA ALA A 32 17.35 2.49 2.86
C ALA A 32 16.05 3.30 2.96
N TRP A 33 15.02 2.76 3.62
CA TRP A 33 13.72 3.39 3.84
C TRP A 33 13.47 3.75 5.31
N CYS A 34 14.53 3.83 6.11
CA CYS A 34 14.48 4.27 7.50
C CYS A 34 14.50 5.80 7.65
N ILE A 35 13.83 6.30 8.68
CA ILE A 35 14.06 7.63 9.23
C ILE A 35 14.86 7.44 10.51
N GLY A 36 16.15 7.76 10.47
CA GLY A 36 17.09 7.37 11.52
C GLY A 36 17.25 5.86 11.54
N SER A 37 16.97 5.22 12.67
CA SER A 37 17.07 3.75 12.82
C SER A 37 15.76 2.99 12.60
N VAL A 38 14.64 3.69 12.37
CA VAL A 38 13.30 3.09 12.31
C VAL A 38 12.78 3.13 10.88
N PRO A 39 12.33 2.00 10.28
CA PRO A 39 11.64 2.01 8.99
C PRO A 39 10.50 3.03 8.97
N ASN A 40 10.41 3.83 7.91
CA ASN A 40 9.35 4.83 7.78
C ASN A 40 7.95 4.17 7.83
N GLY A 41 7.01 4.79 8.56
CA GLY A 41 5.66 4.25 8.72
C GLY A 41 4.91 4.08 7.39
N GLY A 42 5.01 5.04 6.46
CA GLY A 42 4.42 4.95 5.12
C GLY A 42 5.04 3.84 4.26
N TYR A 43 6.35 3.61 4.39
CA TYR A 43 7.03 2.48 3.76
C TYR A 43 6.47 1.14 4.28
N VAL A 44 6.34 0.99 5.60
CA VAL A 44 5.76 -0.22 6.21
C VAL A 44 4.29 -0.39 5.83
N ALA A 45 3.51 0.69 5.83
CA ALA A 45 2.12 0.69 5.38
C ALA A 45 1.99 0.22 3.92
N SER A 46 2.94 0.61 3.06
CA SER A 46 2.96 0.20 1.65
C SER A 46 3.18 -1.30 1.46
N ILE A 47 3.99 -1.92 2.32
CA ILE A 47 4.15 -3.39 2.35
C ILE A 47 2.83 -4.07 2.72
N ILE A 48 2.14 -3.56 3.74
CA ILE A 48 0.83 -4.09 4.17
C ILE A 48 -0.22 -3.92 3.07
N LEU A 49 -0.26 -2.77 2.39
CA LEU A 49 -1.14 -2.50 1.25
C LEU A 49 -0.89 -3.48 0.10
N ARG A 50 0.39 -3.79 -0.21
CA ARG A 50 0.74 -4.79 -1.21
C ARG A 50 0.30 -6.20 -0.82
N ALA A 51 0.41 -6.57 0.46
CA ALA A 51 -0.09 -7.85 0.95
C ALA A 51 -1.62 -7.96 0.80
N ALA A 52 -2.37 -6.90 1.14
CA ALA A 52 -3.82 -6.85 0.96
C ALA A 52 -4.21 -6.97 -0.52
N SER A 53 -3.53 -6.21 -1.39
CA SER A 53 -3.74 -6.22 -2.84
C SER A 53 -3.50 -7.61 -3.42
N LEU A 54 -2.37 -8.25 -3.09
CA LEU A 54 -2.02 -9.60 -3.52
C LEU A 54 -3.02 -10.64 -3.01
N HIS A 55 -3.47 -10.51 -1.76
CA HIS A 55 -4.43 -11.44 -1.16
C HIS A 55 -5.80 -11.40 -1.86
N LEU A 56 -6.28 -10.20 -2.20
CA LEU A 56 -7.61 -9.99 -2.77
C LEU A 56 -7.62 -9.93 -4.31
N ALA A 57 -6.47 -10.05 -4.95
CA ALA A 57 -6.34 -10.07 -6.42
C ALA A 57 -7.19 -11.18 -7.08
N ALA A 58 -7.22 -12.38 -6.50
CA ALA A 58 -8.03 -13.48 -7.02
C ALA A 58 -9.55 -13.23 -6.94
N ARG A 59 -9.98 -12.32 -6.05
CA ARG A 59 -11.38 -11.83 -5.98
C ARG A 59 -11.62 -10.64 -6.91
N GLY A 60 -10.58 -10.20 -7.61
CA GLY A 60 -10.57 -8.98 -8.40
C GLY A 60 -10.88 -7.75 -7.58
N GLN A 61 -10.47 -7.70 -6.31
CA GLN A 61 -10.59 -6.51 -5.46
C GLN A 61 -9.19 -6.08 -4.94
N PRO A 62 -8.23 -5.79 -5.82
CA PRO A 62 -6.86 -5.49 -5.41
C PRO A 62 -6.69 -4.08 -4.82
N ASP A 63 -7.65 -3.19 -5.03
CA ASP A 63 -7.47 -1.76 -4.80
C ASP A 63 -7.94 -1.36 -3.41
N THR A 64 -7.06 -0.87 -2.56
CA THR A 64 -7.45 -0.38 -1.22
C THR A 64 -8.12 0.99 -1.33
N ILE A 65 -9.35 1.10 -0.80
CA ILE A 65 -10.13 2.35 -0.75
C ILE A 65 -10.01 3.07 0.59
N SER A 66 -9.74 2.32 1.67
CA SER A 66 -9.59 2.84 3.02
C SER A 66 -8.67 1.92 3.80
N ALA A 67 -7.78 2.51 4.59
CA ALA A 67 -6.89 1.78 5.47
C ALA A 67 -6.73 2.53 6.80
N HIS A 68 -6.88 1.81 7.90
CA HIS A 68 -6.60 2.29 9.25
C HIS A 68 -5.40 1.53 9.78
N PHE A 69 -4.38 2.26 10.27
CA PHE A 69 -3.14 1.66 10.78
C PHE A 69 -2.93 2.06 12.23
N GLU A 70 -2.62 1.09 13.08
CA GLU A 70 -2.12 1.28 14.43
C GLU A 70 -0.68 0.77 14.51
N TYR A 71 0.20 1.54 15.14
CA TYR A 71 1.63 1.23 15.30
C TYR A 71 1.96 0.96 16.78
N PRO A 72 1.45 -0.13 17.38
CA PRO A 72 1.64 -0.40 18.81
C PRO A 72 3.12 -0.65 19.19
N ASN A 73 3.96 -1.09 18.25
CA ASN A 73 5.41 -1.25 18.48
C ASN A 73 6.22 -0.71 17.30
N ARG A 74 7.45 -0.27 17.58
CA ARG A 74 8.39 0.17 16.54
C ARG A 74 8.78 -1.01 15.65
N THR A 75 8.89 -0.78 14.35
CA THR A 75 9.49 -1.73 13.41
C THR A 75 11.01 -1.60 13.40
N GLU A 76 11.68 -2.64 12.92
CA GLU A 76 13.13 -2.73 12.78
C GLU A 76 13.50 -3.26 11.39
N VAL A 77 14.69 -2.89 10.91
CA VAL A 77 15.24 -3.45 9.67
C VAL A 77 15.34 -4.97 9.77
N GLY A 78 14.94 -5.67 8.72
CA GLY A 78 14.99 -7.13 8.65
C GLY A 78 13.61 -7.78 8.47
N PRO A 79 13.51 -9.09 8.78
CA PRO A 79 12.35 -9.89 8.41
C PRO A 79 11.08 -9.46 9.14
N ALA A 80 9.96 -9.58 8.43
CA ALA A 80 8.62 -9.35 8.93
C ALA A 80 7.66 -10.39 8.35
N ILE A 81 6.66 -10.77 9.13
CA ILE A 81 5.58 -11.67 8.71
C ILE A 81 4.25 -10.93 8.79
N LEU A 82 3.49 -10.97 7.72
CA LEU A 82 2.15 -10.40 7.65
C LEU A 82 1.13 -11.53 7.68
N ILE A 83 0.21 -11.44 8.64
CA ILE A 83 -0.91 -12.38 8.81
C ILE A 83 -2.19 -11.66 8.41
N VAL A 84 -2.93 -12.27 7.47
CA VAL A 84 -4.19 -11.71 6.96
C VAL A 84 -5.38 -12.44 7.56
N GLU A 85 -6.26 -11.69 8.21
CA GLU A 85 -7.56 -12.14 8.68
C GLU A 85 -8.65 -11.52 7.81
N GLU A 86 -9.49 -12.36 7.21
CA GLU A 86 -10.60 -11.93 6.35
C GLU A 86 -11.79 -11.53 7.23
N VAL A 87 -11.92 -10.24 7.55
CA VAL A 87 -12.98 -9.70 8.41
C VAL A 87 -14.35 -9.79 7.72
N LYS A 88 -14.40 -9.43 6.44
CA LYS A 88 -15.62 -9.50 5.62
C LYS A 88 -15.25 -9.62 4.15
N LEU A 89 -15.76 -10.65 3.48
CA LEU A 89 -15.59 -10.82 2.03
C LEU A 89 -16.91 -10.54 1.30
N GLY A 90 -17.03 -9.35 0.71
CA GLY A 90 -18.21 -8.95 -0.05
C GLY A 90 -18.02 -9.07 -1.56
N ARG A 91 -19.12 -8.83 -2.29
CA ARG A 91 -19.14 -8.81 -3.76
C ARG A 91 -18.40 -7.59 -4.33
N ASN A 92 -18.60 -6.41 -3.73
CA ASN A 92 -18.00 -5.15 -4.21
C ASN A 92 -16.83 -4.71 -3.32
N LEU A 93 -16.99 -4.86 -2.00
CA LEU A 93 -16.00 -4.48 -1.00
C LEU A 93 -15.63 -5.70 -0.15
N SER A 94 -14.34 -5.86 0.14
CA SER A 94 -13.86 -6.77 1.17
C SER A 94 -13.02 -6.02 2.18
N THR A 95 -13.14 -6.41 3.44
CA THR A 95 -12.36 -5.87 4.55
C THR A 95 -11.46 -6.98 5.10
N VAL A 96 -10.17 -6.67 5.24
CA VAL A 96 -9.16 -7.55 5.84
C VAL A 96 -8.48 -6.85 6.99
N HIS A 97 -8.14 -7.61 8.02
CA HIS A 97 -7.22 -7.19 9.07
C HIS A 97 -5.86 -7.81 8.77
N ILE A 98 -4.80 -7.00 8.78
CA ILE A 98 -3.43 -7.46 8.57
C ILE A 98 -2.59 -7.04 9.75
N THR A 99 -1.95 -8.03 10.39
CA THR A 99 -0.96 -7.78 11.43
C THR A 99 0.44 -8.05 10.90
N LEU A 100 1.34 -7.10 11.07
CA LEU A 100 2.77 -7.27 10.83
C LEU A 100 3.47 -7.65 12.13
N TYR A 101 4.13 -8.80 12.11
CA TYR A 101 4.92 -9.35 13.21
C TYR A 101 6.42 -9.26 12.93
N GLN A 102 7.19 -8.95 13.97
CA GLN A 102 8.64 -9.09 14.02
C GLN A 102 9.07 -9.70 15.36
N HIS A 103 10.35 -10.06 15.46
CA HIS A 103 10.97 -10.74 16.61
C HIS A 103 10.43 -12.16 16.85
N GLU A 104 11.32 -13.08 17.23
CA GLU A 104 10.96 -14.47 17.56
C GLU A 104 10.10 -15.14 16.47
N LEU A 105 10.38 -14.82 15.21
CA LEU A 105 9.71 -15.38 14.04
C LEU A 105 10.21 -16.81 13.81
N LEU A 106 9.33 -17.66 13.31
CA LEU A 106 9.62 -19.06 13.00
C LEU A 106 9.83 -19.21 11.49
N GLN A 107 10.69 -20.16 11.10
CA GLN A 107 10.97 -20.44 9.68
C GLN A 107 9.82 -21.15 8.95
N SER A 108 8.88 -21.73 9.71
CA SER A 108 7.71 -22.45 9.22
C SER A 108 6.49 -22.14 10.09
N ALA A 109 5.31 -22.58 9.66
CA ALA A 109 4.09 -22.52 10.46
C ALA A 109 4.36 -22.98 11.92
N PRO A 110 3.85 -22.27 12.94
CA PRO A 110 2.87 -21.17 12.89
C PRO A 110 3.42 -19.78 12.52
N TRP A 111 4.66 -19.69 12.02
CA TRP A 111 5.34 -18.48 11.50
C TRP A 111 5.75 -17.45 12.55
N PHE A 112 4.99 -17.30 13.62
CA PHE A 112 5.31 -16.46 14.77
C PHE A 112 4.98 -17.19 16.07
N SER A 113 5.52 -16.69 17.17
CA SER A 113 5.28 -17.25 18.50
C SER A 113 4.53 -16.25 19.39
N ALA A 114 4.13 -16.68 20.58
CA ALA A 114 3.56 -15.78 21.59
C ALA A 114 4.53 -14.66 22.03
N LYS A 115 5.84 -14.80 21.77
CA LYS A 115 6.85 -13.79 22.06
C LYS A 115 7.08 -12.82 20.89
N SER A 116 6.53 -13.12 19.71
CA SER A 116 6.61 -12.22 18.56
C SER A 116 5.84 -10.94 18.84
N ARG A 117 6.42 -9.82 18.40
CA ARG A 117 5.83 -8.51 18.58
C ARG A 117 4.87 -8.22 17.43
N ARG A 118 3.70 -7.69 17.77
CA ARG A 118 2.77 -7.08 16.82
C ARG A 118 3.22 -5.65 16.59
N ASN A 119 3.87 -5.37 15.47
CA ASN A 119 4.43 -4.05 15.22
C ASN A 119 3.40 -3.11 14.61
N VAL A 120 2.63 -3.60 13.64
CA VAL A 120 1.58 -2.82 12.97
C VAL A 120 0.32 -3.65 12.85
N LEU A 121 -0.82 -3.04 13.15
CA LEU A 121 -2.16 -3.58 12.96
C LEU A 121 -2.85 -2.73 11.90
N ALA A 122 -3.49 -3.35 10.93
CA ALA A 122 -4.12 -2.61 9.84
C ALA A 122 -5.48 -3.19 9.48
N TYR A 123 -6.50 -2.35 9.37
CA TYR A 123 -7.77 -2.71 8.76
C TYR A 123 -7.86 -2.05 7.39
N LEU A 124 -7.99 -2.85 6.35
CA LEU A 124 -8.04 -2.39 4.97
C LEU A 124 -9.35 -2.80 4.34
N THR A 125 -10.01 -1.85 3.66
CA THR A 125 -11.14 -2.14 2.78
C THR A 125 -10.69 -1.98 1.34
N ASN A 126 -10.92 -3.02 0.56
CA ASN A 126 -10.53 -3.08 -0.84
C ASN A 126 -11.73 -3.29 -1.76
N ALA A 127 -11.59 -2.81 -2.99
CA ALA A 127 -12.59 -2.79 -4.05
C ALA A 127 -11.93 -3.06 -5.41
N ARG A 128 -12.73 -2.96 -6.47
CA ARG A 128 -12.26 -2.89 -7.86
C ARG A 128 -12.54 -1.50 -8.41
N ILE A 129 -11.63 -0.57 -8.16
CA ILE A 129 -11.83 0.86 -8.49
C ILE A 129 -12.06 1.04 -9.99
N SER A 130 -11.43 0.23 -10.83
CA SER A 130 -11.59 0.28 -12.29
C SER A 130 -13.02 0.04 -12.80
N LEU A 131 -13.90 -0.58 -12.00
CA LEU A 131 -15.32 -0.76 -12.37
C LEU A 131 -16.26 0.24 -11.71
N GLU A 132 -15.75 1.09 -10.81
CA GLU A 132 -16.58 2.08 -10.15
C GLU A 132 -17.06 3.10 -11.18
N LYS A 133 -18.38 3.24 -11.30
CA LYS A 133 -19.03 4.28 -12.11
C LYS A 133 -19.67 5.26 -11.15
N GLY A 134 -19.09 6.46 -11.09
CA GLY A 134 -19.64 7.56 -10.31
C GLY A 134 -20.95 8.06 -10.88
N LEU A 135 -21.69 8.80 -10.06
CA LEU A 135 -22.87 9.53 -10.50
C LEU A 135 -22.42 10.76 -11.29
N THR A 136 -22.75 10.80 -12.58
CA THR A 136 -22.65 12.04 -13.37
C THR A 136 -24.00 12.73 -13.32
N LEU A 137 -24.06 13.89 -12.66
CA LEU A 137 -25.23 14.75 -12.64
C LEU A 137 -25.00 15.92 -13.60
N ASP A 138 -26.04 16.27 -14.36
CA ASP A 138 -26.07 17.57 -15.02
C ASP A 138 -26.24 18.65 -13.93
N SER A 139 -25.17 19.37 -13.65
CA SER A 139 -25.17 20.42 -12.64
C SER A 139 -25.73 21.74 -13.16
N GLY A 140 -26.02 21.85 -14.47
CA GLY A 140 -26.32 23.12 -15.13
C GLY A 140 -25.14 24.11 -15.09
N TRP A 141 -23.97 23.69 -14.60
CA TRP A 141 -22.79 24.53 -14.53
C TRP A 141 -22.26 24.78 -15.94
N THR A 142 -22.05 26.05 -16.26
CA THR A 142 -21.41 26.48 -17.50
C THR A 142 -20.29 27.45 -17.15
N MET A 143 -19.20 27.39 -17.89
CA MET A 143 -18.05 28.27 -17.64
C MET A 143 -18.41 29.71 -18.03
N ALA A 144 -18.27 30.65 -17.10
CA ALA A 144 -18.51 32.07 -17.32
C ALA A 144 -17.28 32.89 -16.89
N PRO A 145 -16.60 33.58 -17.82
CA PRO A 145 -16.86 33.65 -19.26
C PRO A 145 -16.62 32.29 -19.97
N PRO A 146 -17.15 32.09 -21.19
CA PRO A 146 -16.87 30.88 -21.96
C PRO A 146 -15.36 30.70 -22.18
N LEU A 147 -14.92 29.44 -22.31
CA LEU A 147 -13.55 29.13 -22.71
C LEU A 147 -13.20 29.89 -23.98
N LYS A 148 -12.06 30.58 -23.98
CA LYS A 148 -11.50 31.11 -25.22
C LYS A 148 -11.15 29.93 -26.14
N PRO A 149 -11.35 30.05 -27.46
CA PRO A 149 -10.93 29.02 -28.41
C PRO A 149 -9.43 28.74 -28.23
N VAL A 150 -9.01 27.48 -28.28
CA VAL A 150 -7.57 27.14 -28.27
C VAL A 150 -7.18 26.61 -29.64
N ASP A 151 -6.07 27.12 -30.18
CA ASP A 151 -5.44 26.57 -31.37
C ASP A 151 -4.30 25.65 -30.92
N PHE A 152 -4.56 24.35 -30.92
CA PHE A 152 -3.57 23.34 -30.51
C PHE A 152 -2.28 23.38 -31.36
N ALA A 153 -2.34 23.83 -32.62
CA ALA A 153 -1.16 23.96 -33.47
C ALA A 153 -0.30 25.17 -33.07
N ALA A 154 -0.93 26.28 -32.67
CA ALA A 154 -0.24 27.47 -32.18
C ALA A 154 0.25 27.32 -30.73
N LEU A 155 -0.49 26.59 -29.88
CA LEU A 155 -0.18 26.36 -28.48
C LEU A 155 1.16 25.64 -28.29
N GLY A 156 1.43 24.60 -29.10
CA GLY A 156 2.72 23.89 -29.09
C GLY A 156 3.92 24.76 -29.51
N LEU A 157 3.65 25.91 -30.12
CA LEU A 157 4.65 26.88 -30.59
C LEU A 157 4.70 28.14 -29.72
N ASP A 158 3.98 28.18 -28.60
CA ASP A 158 3.82 29.35 -27.71
C ASP A 158 3.35 30.60 -28.45
N LYS A 159 2.45 30.42 -29.42
CA LYS A 159 1.90 31.47 -30.29
C LYS A 159 0.38 31.55 -30.24
N ASP A 160 -0.24 30.82 -29.32
CA ASP A 160 -1.68 30.93 -29.12
C ASP A 160 -2.01 32.35 -28.63
N PRO A 161 -2.97 33.05 -29.26
CA PRO A 161 -3.33 34.42 -28.90
C PRO A 161 -4.17 34.52 -27.61
N HIS A 162 -4.49 33.40 -26.96
CA HIS A 162 -5.35 33.31 -25.78
C HIS A 162 -4.66 32.68 -24.57
#